data_AF-A0A068S186-F1
#
_entry.id   AF-A0A068S186-F1
#
_cell.length_a   1.000
_cell.length_b   1.000
_cell.length_c   1.000
_cell.angle_alpha   90.00
_cell.angle_beta   90.00
_cell.angle_gamma   90.00
#
_symmetry.space_group_name_H-M   'P 1'
#
loop_
_entity.id
_entity.type
_entity.pdbx_description
1 polymer ?
#
loop_
_entity_poly.entity_id
_entity_poly.type
_entity_poly.pdbx_seq_one_letter_code
_entity_poly.pdbx_strand_id
1 'polypeptide(L)'
;MTNDSASIRREWDTIFGGSRSSLALLKQQAVGDTLCQSGIRSVYWKVFLEYFTAPQPATWSSAQTEQRQRYTNLKRKYIDEPAEQMIKKSEDDLDLVANNPLAQTDNNPWQQYFEDSEIRKVIRQDVDRTR
;
A
#
# COMPACT_ATOMS: atom_id res chain seq x y z
N MET A 1 -8.22 10.04 26.09
CA MET A 1 -6.81 9.80 26.45
C MET A 1 -5.95 10.63 25.52
N THR A 2 -5.44 11.77 25.99
CA THR A 2 -4.58 12.66 25.19
C THR A 2 -3.25 11.94 24.95
N ASN A 3 -2.95 11.62 23.69
CA ASN A 3 -1.64 11.10 23.29
C ASN A 3 -0.60 12.17 23.63
N ASP A 4 0.10 12.01 24.75
CA ASP A 4 1.17 12.91 25.15
C ASP A 4 2.32 12.73 24.15
N SER A 5 2.60 13.76 23.36
CA SER A 5 3.65 13.75 22.34
C SER A 5 5.04 13.48 22.95
N ALA A 6 5.24 13.84 24.22
CA ALA A 6 6.43 13.48 24.98
C ALA A 6 6.49 11.98 25.31
N SER A 7 5.36 11.33 25.55
CA SER A 7 5.28 9.87 25.73
C SER A 7 5.64 9.13 24.44
N ILE A 8 5.08 9.55 23.31
CA ILE A 8 5.38 8.98 21.99
C ILE A 8 6.87 9.10 21.66
N ARG A 9 7.46 10.27 21.92
CA ARG A 9 8.88 10.52 21.63
C ARG A 9 9.80 9.67 22.53
N ARG A 10 9.47 9.50 23.81
CA ARG A 10 10.22 8.60 24.71
C ARG A 10 10.17 7.14 24.27
N GLU A 11 9.00 6.65 23.89
CA GLU A 11 8.85 5.30 23.36
C GLU A 11 9.62 5.13 22.04
N TRP A 12 9.55 6.11 21.15
CA TRP A 12 10.35 6.15 19.92
C TRP A 12 11.85 6.04 20.20
N ASP A 13 12.38 6.89 21.09
CA ASP A 13 13.81 6.92 21.42
C ASP A 13 14.26 5.62 22.10
N THR A 14 13.40 5.01 22.92
CA THR A 14 13.67 3.71 23.57
C THR A 14 13.82 2.59 22.55
N ILE A 15 13.00 2.60 21.51
CA ILE A 15 12.91 1.53 20.51
C ILE A 15 13.93 1.71 19.39
N PHE A 16 14.05 2.95 18.89
CA PHE A 16 14.79 3.28 17.67
C PHE A 16 16.02 4.16 17.92
N GLY A 17 16.20 4.71 19.12
CA GLY A 17 17.39 5.50 19.50
C GLY A 17 18.58 4.66 19.95
N GLY A 18 18.37 3.39 20.29
CA GLY A 18 19.41 2.46 20.71
C GLY A 18 20.08 1.71 19.56
N SER A 19 21.41 1.65 19.57
CA SER A 19 22.20 0.76 18.70
C SER A 19 22.14 -0.68 19.21
N ARG A 20 21.00 -1.38 19.04
CA ARG A 20 20.87 -2.87 19.07
C ARG A 20 19.45 -3.46 19.12
N SER A 21 18.39 -2.70 18.88
CA SER A 21 17.05 -3.28 18.84
C SER A 21 16.91 -4.25 17.66
N SER A 22 17.10 -5.55 17.90
CA SER A 22 16.86 -6.56 16.89
C SER A 22 15.34 -6.72 16.69
N LEU A 23 14.93 -7.02 15.46
CA LEU A 23 13.51 -7.24 15.14
C LEU A 23 12.86 -8.31 16.04
N ALA A 24 13.63 -9.34 16.42
CA ALA A 24 13.17 -10.40 17.30
C ALA A 24 12.80 -9.89 18.70
N LEU A 25 13.63 -9.02 19.28
CA LEU A 25 13.35 -8.42 20.60
C LEU A 25 12.12 -7.52 20.54
N LEU A 26 11.97 -6.73 19.48
CA LEU A 26 10.80 -5.88 19.29
C LEU A 26 9.50 -6.69 19.16
N LYS A 27 9.53 -7.81 18.42
CA LYS A 27 8.39 -8.74 18.32
C LYS A 27 8.06 -9.35 19.69
N GLN A 28 9.06 -9.77 20.47
CA GLN A 28 8.85 -10.34 21.81
C GLN A 28 8.23 -9.33 22.78
N GLN A 29 8.72 -8.09 22.80
CA GLN A 29 8.19 -7.02 23.65
C GLN A 29 6.76 -6.61 23.23
N ALA A 30 6.45 -6.65 21.93
CA ALA A 30 5.10 -6.36 21.44
C ALA A 30 4.05 -7.41 21.86
N VAL A 31 4.46 -8.67 22.02
CA VAL A 31 3.59 -9.73 22.54
C VAL A 31 3.36 -9.58 24.05
N GLY A 32 4.35 -9.04 24.79
CA GLY A 32 4.27 -8.83 26.24
C GLY A 32 3.54 -7.55 26.67
N ASP A 33 2.72 -6.94 25.81
CA ASP A 33 1.91 -5.72 26.06
C ASP A 33 2.68 -4.47 26.52
N THR A 34 4.02 -4.48 26.43
CA THR A 34 4.89 -3.37 26.84
C THR A 34 5.13 -2.35 25.72
N LEU A 35 4.78 -2.69 24.48
CA LEU A 35 4.90 -1.87 23.29
C LEU A 35 3.54 -1.68 22.62
N CYS A 36 3.40 -0.64 21.80
CA CYS A 36 2.18 -0.38 21.00
C CYS A 36 0.98 0.19 21.77
N GLN A 37 1.19 0.71 22.99
CA GLN A 37 0.16 1.46 23.72
C GLN A 37 0.03 2.91 23.21
N SER A 38 0.98 3.39 22.41
CA SER A 38 0.99 4.73 21.83
C SER A 38 0.40 4.82 20.42
N GLY A 39 0.12 6.05 19.98
CA GLY A 39 -0.45 6.35 18.66
C GLY A 39 0.43 6.06 17.43
N ILE A 40 1.56 5.36 17.56
CA ILE A 40 2.49 5.07 16.44
C ILE A 40 2.41 3.61 15.96
N ARG A 41 1.27 2.95 16.18
CA ARG A 41 1.01 1.56 15.77
C ARG A 41 1.37 1.26 14.31
N SER A 42 1.07 2.17 13.40
CA SER A 42 1.40 2.02 11.97
C SER A 42 2.91 1.86 11.70
N VAL A 43 3.77 2.42 12.54
CA VAL A 43 5.23 2.25 12.44
C VAL A 43 5.63 0.85 12.89
N TYR A 44 5.08 0.36 14.01
CA TYR A 44 5.36 -0.98 14.50
C TYR A 44 5.02 -2.05 13.47
N TRP A 45 3.84 -1.95 12.84
CA TRP A 45 3.44 -2.89 11.80
C TRP A 45 4.38 -2.88 10.60
N LYS A 46 4.86 -1.71 10.16
CA LYS A 46 5.86 -1.66 9.08
C LYS A 46 7.15 -2.38 9.47
N VAL A 47 7.60 -2.25 10.71
CA VAL A 47 8.80 -2.95 11.19
C VAL A 47 8.54 -4.46 11.32
N PHE A 48 7.42 -4.87 11.91
CA PHE A 48 7.09 -6.28 12.15
C PHE A 48 6.81 -7.08 10.87
N LEU A 49 6.19 -6.44 9.88
CA LEU A 49 5.96 -7.00 8.55
C LEU A 49 7.19 -6.90 7.64
N GLU A 50 8.34 -6.49 8.19
CA GLU A 50 9.62 -6.42 7.47
C GLU A 50 9.56 -5.50 6.23
N TYR A 51 8.65 -4.52 6.25
CA TYR A 51 8.58 -3.48 5.24
C TYR A 51 9.89 -2.66 5.20
N PHE A 52 10.52 -2.49 6.36
CA PHE A 52 11.88 -1.97 6.48
C PHE A 52 12.84 -3.12 6.82
N THR A 53 13.90 -3.26 6.03
CA THR A 53 14.95 -4.29 6.19
C THR A 53 15.73 -4.16 7.49
N ALA A 54 15.71 -2.99 8.12
CA ALA A 54 16.27 -2.76 9.45
C ALA A 54 15.48 -1.67 10.19
N PRO A 55 15.47 -1.69 11.54
CA PRO A 55 14.90 -0.63 12.36
C PRO A 55 15.85 0.57 12.41
N GLN A 56 16.20 1.11 11.24
CA GLN A 56 17.07 2.27 11.05
C GLN A 56 16.24 3.41 10.45
N PRO A 57 15.62 4.28 11.28
CA PRO A 57 14.70 5.30 10.79
C PRO A 57 15.27 6.23 9.71
N ALA A 58 16.59 6.44 9.72
CA ALA A 58 17.29 7.26 8.73
C ALA A 58 17.11 6.76 7.28
N THR A 59 16.94 5.44 7.06
CA THR A 59 16.78 4.86 5.72
C THR A 59 15.33 4.72 5.29
N TRP A 60 14.37 4.92 6.20
CA TRP A 60 12.97 4.62 5.94
C TRP A 60 12.35 5.52 4.87
N SER A 61 12.73 6.80 4.82
CA SER A 61 12.18 7.74 3.83
C SER A 61 12.54 7.35 2.39
N SER A 62 13.78 6.95 2.14
CA SER A 62 14.22 6.51 0.81
C SER A 62 13.57 5.17 0.45
N ALA A 63 13.60 4.19 1.35
CA ALA A 63 12.95 2.89 1.14
C ALA A 63 11.44 3.04 0.88
N GLN A 64 10.75 3.91 1.62
CA GLN A 64 9.32 4.14 1.41
C GLN A 64 9.03 4.81 0.06
N THR A 65 9.91 5.69 -0.40
CA THR A 65 9.79 6.32 -1.72
C THR A 65 9.99 5.28 -2.82
N GLU A 66 11.00 4.43 -2.70
CA GLU A 66 11.28 3.35 -3.64
C GLU A 66 10.12 2.36 -3.75
N GLN A 67 9.60 1.86 -2.62
CA GLN A 67 8.48 0.92 -2.63
C GLN A 67 7.20 1.55 -3.18
N ARG A 68 6.92 2.83 -2.89
CA ARG A 68 5.79 3.55 -3.50
C ARG A 68 5.95 3.69 -5.01
N GLN A 69 7.17 3.99 -5.49
CA GLN A 69 7.44 4.07 -6.91
C GLN A 69 7.29 2.69 -7.59
N ARG A 70 7.78 1.63 -6.94
CA ARG A 70 7.61 0.25 -7.40
C ARG A 70 6.13 -0.12 -7.51
N TYR A 71 5.33 0.19 -6.49
CA TYR A 71 3.89 0.00 -6.52
C TYR A 71 3.23 0.78 -7.66
N THR A 72 3.58 2.06 -7.85
CA THR A 72 3.06 2.87 -8.97
C THR A 72 3.39 2.26 -10.33
N ASN A 73 4.60 1.71 -10.49
CA ASN A 73 5.00 1.04 -11.73
C ASN A 73 4.25 -0.28 -11.94
N LEU A 74 4.08 -1.10 -10.88
CA LEU A 74 3.28 -2.33 -10.95
C LEU A 74 1.82 -2.03 -11.26
N LYS A 75 1.24 -1.00 -10.62
CA LYS A 75 -0.09 -0.50 -10.92
C LYS A 75 -0.20 -0.14 -12.40
N ARG A 76 0.70 0.68 -12.92
CA ARG A 76 0.69 1.05 -14.35
C ARG A 76 0.81 -0.17 -15.28
N LYS A 77 1.56 -1.20 -14.87
CA LYS A 77 1.82 -2.39 -15.70
C LYS A 77 0.63 -3.36 -15.72
N TYR A 78 -0.08 -3.52 -14.61
CA TYR A 78 -1.07 -4.60 -14.44
C TYR A 78 -2.49 -4.11 -14.22
N ILE A 79 -2.69 -2.82 -13.97
CA ILE A 79 -4.02 -2.23 -13.90
C ILE A 79 -4.23 -1.58 -15.25
N ASP A 80 -4.84 -2.35 -16.15
CA ASP A 80 -5.23 -1.87 -17.47
C ASP A 80 -6.43 -0.93 -17.31
N GLU A 81 -6.22 0.33 -17.68
CA GLU A 81 -7.30 1.29 -17.87
C GLU A 81 -7.58 1.35 -19.39
N PRO A 82 -8.66 0.72 -19.89
CA PRO A 82 -8.97 0.69 -21.32
C PRO A 82 -9.04 2.10 -21.93
N ALA A 83 -9.52 3.07 -21.15
CA ALA A 83 -9.55 4.48 -21.54
C ALA A 83 -8.16 5.06 -21.83
N GLU A 84 -7.15 4.77 -21.00
CA GLU A 84 -5.78 5.22 -21.25
C GLU A 84 -5.13 4.50 -22.44
N GLN A 85 -5.47 3.23 -22.66
CA GLN A 85 -4.99 2.47 -23.81
C GLN A 85 -5.56 3.01 -25.13
N MET A 86 -6.81 3.45 -25.13
CA MET A 86 -7.46 4.07 -26.29
C MET A 86 -6.87 5.43 -26.65
N ILE A 87 -6.51 6.25 -25.65
CA ILE A 87 -5.83 7.55 -25.89
C ILE A 87 -4.45 7.35 -26.52
N LYS A 88 -3.80 6.21 -26.30
CA LYS A 88 -2.44 5.90 -26.78
C LYS A 88 -2.40 5.20 -28.14
N LYS A 89 -3.51 4.60 -28.60
CA LYS A 89 -3.60 3.97 -29.92
C LYS A 89 -3.92 5.01 -30.99
N SER A 90 -3.27 4.93 -32.15
CA SER A 90 -3.61 5.75 -33.32
C SER A 90 -5.00 5.39 -33.84
N GLU A 91 -5.68 6.35 -34.47
CA GLU A 91 -7.04 6.16 -35.04
C GLU A 91 -7.13 4.96 -36.00
N ASP A 92 -6.04 4.65 -36.73
CA ASP A 92 -5.96 3.51 -37.65
C ASP A 92 -5.89 2.13 -36.96
N ASP A 93 -5.58 2.08 -35.66
CA ASP A 93 -5.38 0.85 -34.87
C ASP A 93 -6.60 0.50 -33.98
N LEU A 94 -7.67 1.29 -34.05
CA LEU A 94 -8.87 1.15 -33.24
C LEU A 94 -9.97 0.39 -33.97
N ASP A 95 -10.12 -0.91 -33.68
CA ASP A 95 -11.33 -1.63 -34.02
C ASP A 95 -12.49 -1.12 -33.15
N LEU A 96 -13.31 -0.23 -33.71
CA LEU A 96 -14.44 0.43 -33.05
C LEU A 96 -15.53 -0.55 -32.59
N VAL A 97 -15.61 -1.74 -33.18
CA VAL A 97 -16.58 -2.77 -32.80
C VAL A 97 -16.09 -3.53 -31.56
N ALA A 98 -14.80 -3.85 -31.50
CA ALA A 98 -14.19 -4.52 -30.35
C ALA A 98 -13.93 -3.59 -29.15
N ASN A 99 -13.78 -2.27 -29.39
CA ASN A 99 -13.48 -1.26 -28.36
C ASN A 99 -14.72 -0.48 -27.88
N ASN A 100 -15.92 -1.05 -28.02
CA ASN A 100 -17.14 -0.41 -27.54
C ASN A 100 -17.40 -0.81 -26.07
N PRO A 101 -17.55 0.15 -25.12
CA PRO A 101 -17.86 -0.14 -23.72
C PRO A 101 -19.19 -0.87 -23.49
N LEU A 102 -20.07 -0.91 -24.50
CA LEU A 102 -21.35 -1.62 -24.47
C LEU A 102 -21.34 -2.90 -25.33
N ALA A 103 -20.24 -3.26 -25.99
CA ALA A 103 -20.17 -4.48 -26.78
C ALA A 103 -20.22 -5.71 -25.86
N GLN A 104 -21.08 -6.67 -26.21
CA GLN A 104 -21.24 -7.95 -25.51
C GLN A 104 -20.37 -9.06 -26.13
N THR A 105 -19.25 -8.70 -26.77
CA THR A 105 -18.34 -9.66 -27.38
C THR A 105 -17.50 -10.33 -26.29
N ASP A 106 -17.26 -11.64 -26.42
CA ASP A 106 -16.60 -12.49 -25.42
C ASP A 106 -15.14 -12.09 -25.07
N ASN A 107 -14.59 -11.03 -25.68
CA ASN A 107 -13.22 -10.57 -25.45
C ASN A 107 -13.11 -9.04 -25.41
N ASN A 108 -14.13 -8.35 -24.90
CA ASN A 108 -14.15 -6.90 -24.76
C ASN A 108 -13.28 -6.42 -23.57
N PRO A 109 -12.25 -5.58 -23.79
CA PRO A 109 -11.42 -5.01 -22.71
C PRO A 109 -12.21 -4.28 -21.62
N TRP A 110 -13.37 -3.72 -21.97
CA TRP A 110 -14.23 -3.02 -21.03
C TRP A 110 -14.93 -3.94 -20.04
N GLN A 111 -15.29 -5.16 -20.43
CA GLN A 111 -15.98 -6.10 -19.55
C GLN A 111 -15.08 -6.47 -18.37
N GLN A 112 -13.82 -6.84 -18.65
CA GLN A 112 -12.84 -7.14 -17.60
C GLN A 112 -12.57 -5.91 -16.73
N TYR A 113 -12.48 -4.71 -17.32
CA TYR A 113 -12.31 -3.48 -16.54
C TYR A 113 -13.47 -3.21 -15.58
N PHE A 114 -14.72 -3.42 -16.00
CA PHE A 114 -15.88 -3.23 -15.13
C PHE A 114 -15.90 -4.25 -13.99
N GLU A 115 -15.62 -5.52 -14.26
CA GLU A 115 -15.50 -6.56 -13.23
C GLU A 115 -14.41 -6.20 -12.21
N ASP A 116 -13.22 -5.83 -12.69
CA ASP A 116 -12.12 -5.33 -11.87
C ASP A 116 -12.51 -4.11 -11.03
N SER A 117 -13.27 -3.18 -11.61
CA SER A 117 -13.68 -1.94 -10.94
C SER A 117 -14.63 -2.21 -9.77
N GLU A 118 -15.58 -3.15 -9.94
CA GLU A 118 -16.49 -3.53 -8.87
C GLU A 118 -15.76 -4.32 -7.78
N ILE A 119 -14.83 -5.22 -8.12
CA ILE A 119 -13.97 -5.89 -7.13
C ILE A 119 -13.17 -4.87 -6.32
N ARG A 120 -12.54 -3.90 -6.99
CA ARG A 120 -11.77 -2.83 -6.31
C ARG A 120 -12.64 -1.98 -5.39
N LYS A 121 -13.89 -1.73 -5.77
CA LYS A 121 -14.86 -0.98 -4.95
C LYS A 121 -15.24 -1.74 -3.69
N VAL A 122 -15.48 -3.06 -3.77
CA VAL A 122 -15.71 -3.92 -2.61
C VAL A 122 -14.51 -3.90 -1.67
N ILE A 123 -13.30 -4.09 -2.20
CA ILE A 123 -12.06 -4.04 -1.41
C ILE A 123 -11.93 -2.69 -0.67
N ARG A 124 -12.22 -1.57 -1.35
CA ARG A 124 -12.16 -0.24 -0.71
C ARG A 124 -13.18 -0.10 0.42
N GLN A 125 -14.41 -0.57 0.22
CA GLN A 125 -15.42 -0.55 1.28
C GLN A 125 -14.96 -1.33 2.51
N ASP A 126 -14.32 -2.49 2.32
CA ASP A 126 -13.83 -3.30 3.44
C ASP A 126 -12.67 -2.63 4.18
N VAL A 127 -11.77 -1.97 3.44
CA VAL A 127 -10.69 -1.16 4.02
C VAL A 127 -11.26 0.01 4.84
N ASP A 128 -12.29 0.70 4.33
CA ASP A 128 -12.90 1.84 5.03
C ASP A 128 -13.70 1.41 6.26
N ARG A 129 -14.36 0.24 6.24
CA ARG A 129 -15.07 -0.33 7.41
C ARG A 129 -14.15 -0.76 8.53
N THR A 130 -12.91 -1.14 8.21
CA THR A 130 -11.92 -1.63 9.19
C THR A 130 -10.94 -0.56 9.66
N ARG A 131 -11.18 0.70 9.28
CA ARG A 131 -10.33 1.86 9.56
C ARG A 131 -10.65 2.57 10.86
#